data_AF-A0A561SNT1-F1
#
_entry.id   AF-A0A561SNT1-F1
#
_cell.length_a   1.000
_cell.length_b   1.000
_cell.length_c   1.000
_cell.angle_alpha   90.00
_cell.angle_beta   90.00
_cell.angle_gamma   90.00
#
_symmetry.space_group_name_H-M   'P 1'
#
loop_
_entity.id
_entity.type
_entity.pdbx_description
1 polymer ?
#
loop_
_entity_poly.entity_id
_entity_poly.type
_entity_poly.pdbx_seq_one_letter_code
_entity_poly.pdbx_strand_id
1 'polypeptide(L)'
;MYYAALRPAEAATLRKSNLALPAEGWGELVLESSTPTAGASWTDSGRRREERQLKHRARGETRVVPSRPALTGLLHAHLESFGNGPGGRLFGGVRGGELSESTYCRTWRRARAVALNPVDVASPLARRPYDLCHAAVSTWLNAGVPPTQVAARRRIAAALGEG
;
A
#
# COMPACT_ATOMS: atom_id res chain seq x y z
N MET A 1 1.52 -4.64 -1.23
CA MET A 1 1.58 -3.52 -2.20
C MET A 1 1.44 -4.00 -3.64
N TYR A 2 2.37 -4.84 -4.14
CA TYR A 2 2.39 -5.32 -5.54
C TYR A 2 1.07 -5.97 -6.03
N TYR A 3 0.40 -6.78 -5.21
CA TYR A 3 -0.80 -7.48 -5.66
C TYR A 3 -2.04 -6.61 -5.84
N ALA A 4 -2.13 -5.47 -5.13
CA ALA A 4 -3.34 -4.63 -5.05
C ALA A 4 -3.07 -3.14 -5.37
N ALA A 5 -1.89 -2.82 -5.92
CA ALA A 5 -1.46 -1.46 -6.22
C ALA A 5 -1.61 -0.49 -5.03
N LEU A 6 -1.33 -0.96 -3.81
CA LEU A 6 -1.37 -0.12 -2.60
C LEU A 6 -0.22 0.88 -2.62
N ARG A 7 -0.51 2.16 -2.32
CA ARG A 7 0.50 3.15 -1.97
C ARG A 7 1.13 2.75 -0.62
N PRO A 8 2.40 3.10 -0.36
CA PRO A 8 3.05 2.78 0.91
C PRO A 8 2.28 3.28 2.14
N ALA A 9 1.72 4.49 2.08
CA ALA A 9 0.93 5.06 3.16
C ALA A 9 -0.36 4.24 3.43
N GLU A 10 -1.12 3.89 2.39
CA GLU A 10 -2.33 3.06 2.54
C GLU A 10 -2.02 1.67 3.12
N ALA A 11 -0.90 1.07 2.71
CA ALA A 11 -0.47 -0.21 3.26
C ALA A 11 -0.05 -0.08 4.74
N ALA A 12 0.65 0.99 5.11
CA ALA A 12 1.08 1.24 6.49
C ALA A 12 -0.10 1.51 7.44
N THR A 13 -1.20 2.05 6.95
CA THR A 13 -2.41 2.34 7.74
C THR A 13 -3.49 1.26 7.65
N LEU A 14 -3.23 0.13 6.97
CA LEU A 14 -4.22 -0.92 6.74
C LEU A 14 -4.68 -1.55 8.07
N ARG A 15 -5.99 -1.70 8.22
CA ARG A 15 -6.64 -2.29 9.40
C ARG A 15 -7.39 -3.56 9.03
N LYS A 16 -7.69 -4.40 10.03
CA LYS A 16 -8.53 -5.59 9.88
C LYS A 16 -9.92 -5.24 9.34
N SER A 17 -10.50 -4.11 9.73
CA SER A 17 -11.79 -3.63 9.21
C SER A 17 -11.75 -3.25 7.73
N ASN A 18 -10.56 -3.01 7.16
CA ASN A 18 -10.41 -2.74 5.73
C ASN A 18 -10.41 -4.04 4.89
N LEU A 19 -10.43 -5.22 5.52
CA LEU A 19 -10.25 -6.51 4.87
C LEU A 19 -11.60 -7.25 4.71
N ALA A 20 -12.13 -7.31 3.49
CA ALA A 20 -13.23 -8.19 3.13
C ALA A 20 -12.65 -9.42 2.43
N LEU A 21 -12.16 -10.38 3.22
CA LEU A 21 -11.43 -11.55 2.72
C LEU A 21 -12.27 -12.83 2.92
N PRO A 22 -12.52 -13.62 1.85
CA PRO A 22 -13.01 -14.99 2.02
C PRO A 22 -11.92 -15.87 2.65
N ALA A 23 -12.25 -17.11 3.03
CA ALA A 23 -11.26 -18.08 3.50
C ALA A 23 -10.14 -18.30 2.46
N GLU A 24 -10.52 -18.45 1.18
CA GLU A 24 -9.62 -18.61 0.05
C GLU A 24 -10.13 -17.85 -1.18
N GLY A 25 -9.23 -17.54 -2.12
CA GLY A 25 -9.58 -16.89 -3.38
C GLY A 25 -9.59 -15.36 -3.33
N TRP A 26 -10.42 -14.76 -4.19
CA TRP A 26 -10.46 -13.31 -4.37
C TRP A 26 -11.23 -12.62 -3.24
N GLY A 27 -10.59 -11.65 -2.60
CA GLY A 27 -11.23 -10.76 -1.64
C GLY A 27 -11.15 -9.30 -2.07
N GLU A 28 -11.43 -8.40 -1.15
CA GLU A 28 -11.39 -6.95 -1.37
C GLU A 28 -10.71 -6.22 -0.21
N LEU A 29 -10.05 -5.11 -0.54
CA LEU A 29 -9.48 -4.17 0.42
C LEU A 29 -10.17 -2.81 0.26
N VAL A 30 -10.73 -2.30 1.35
CA VAL A 30 -11.37 -0.98 1.41
C VAL A 30 -10.36 0.02 1.98
N LEU A 31 -9.75 0.83 1.12
CA LEU A 31 -8.66 1.72 1.48
C LEU A 31 -9.19 3.12 1.72
N GLU A 32 -8.98 3.64 2.93
CA GLU A 32 -9.27 5.02 3.27
C GLU A 32 -8.20 5.96 2.70
N SER A 33 -8.57 7.21 2.49
CA SER A 33 -7.60 8.23 2.09
C SER A 33 -6.53 8.38 3.16
N SER A 34 -5.36 7.78 2.93
CA SER A 34 -4.16 8.14 3.66
C SER A 34 -3.78 9.56 3.23
N THR A 35 -3.76 10.51 4.16
CA THR A 35 -3.06 11.78 3.95
C THR A 35 -1.65 11.39 3.50
N PRO A 36 -1.16 11.85 2.33
CA PRO A 36 0.21 11.60 1.98
C PRO A 36 1.06 12.35 3.00
N THR A 37 1.58 11.65 4.01
CA THR A 37 2.82 12.08 4.64
C THR A 37 3.84 11.93 3.54
N ALA A 38 4.02 12.99 2.76
CA ALA A 38 5.12 13.06 1.82
C ALA A 38 6.40 13.07 2.67
N GLY A 39 6.91 11.89 2.97
CA GLY A 39 8.27 11.75 3.44
C GLY A 39 9.22 12.29 2.38
N ALA A 40 10.41 12.71 2.82
CA ALA A 40 11.46 13.37 2.05
C ALA A 40 11.86 12.67 0.71
N SER A 41 11.32 11.49 0.44
CA SER A 41 11.47 10.67 -0.76
C SER A 41 10.76 11.22 -2.02
N TRP A 42 9.93 12.28 -1.91
CA TRP A 42 9.30 12.94 -3.06
C TRP A 42 10.09 14.17 -3.56
N THR A 43 11.41 14.19 -3.49
CA THR A 43 12.18 15.17 -4.29
C THR A 43 13.39 14.48 -4.89
N ASP A 44 13.67 14.77 -6.16
CA ASP A 44 14.91 14.41 -6.85
C ASP A 44 16.14 15.14 -6.25
N SER A 45 15.97 15.87 -5.14
CA SER A 45 16.99 16.73 -4.53
C SER A 45 17.30 16.42 -3.07
N GLY A 46 16.74 15.35 -2.49
CA GLY A 46 17.12 14.89 -1.14
C GLY A 46 16.92 15.91 -0.01
N ARG A 47 16.12 16.96 -0.22
CA ARG A 47 15.82 17.95 0.82
C ARG A 47 14.45 17.71 1.45
N ARG A 48 14.40 17.75 2.78
CA ARG A 48 13.18 17.67 3.60
C ARG A 48 12.40 18.97 3.40
N ARG A 49 11.51 19.02 2.41
CA ARG A 49 10.63 20.18 2.17
C ARG A 49 9.42 20.09 3.11
N GLU A 50 9.13 21.22 3.74
CA GLU A 50 8.01 21.51 4.65
C GLU A 50 6.66 20.99 4.18
N GLU A 51 5.84 20.62 5.17
CA GLU A 51 4.39 20.38 5.06
C GLU A 51 3.71 21.57 4.39
N ARG A 52 3.56 21.50 3.07
CA ARG A 52 2.47 22.23 2.43
C ARG A 52 1.22 21.38 2.57
N GLN A 53 0.40 21.75 3.56
CA GLN A 53 -0.99 21.28 3.67
C GLN A 53 -1.66 21.41 2.30
N LEU A 54 -1.89 20.29 1.63
CA LEU A 54 -2.80 20.27 0.49
C LEU A 54 -4.21 20.41 1.06
N LYS A 55 -4.78 21.58 0.81
CA LYS A 55 -6.16 21.99 1.08
C LYS A 55 -7.14 20.83 0.82
N HIS A 56 -7.96 20.55 1.83
CA HIS A 56 -9.26 19.88 1.76
C HIS A 56 -9.33 18.58 0.94
N ARG A 57 -9.14 17.44 1.60
CA ARG A 57 -9.92 16.23 1.24
C ARG A 57 -10.79 15.82 2.42
N ALA A 58 -12.05 15.56 2.14
CA ALA A 58 -13.04 15.21 3.15
C ALA A 58 -12.65 13.88 3.80
N ARG A 59 -12.79 13.81 5.13
CA ARG A 59 -12.69 12.54 5.87
C ARG A 59 -13.76 11.59 5.33
N GLY A 60 -13.37 10.39 4.92
CA GLY A 60 -14.30 9.35 4.45
C GLY A 60 -14.19 8.98 2.97
N GLU A 61 -13.29 9.58 2.19
CA GLU A 61 -13.05 9.06 0.84
C GLU A 61 -12.35 7.70 0.89
N THR A 62 -12.88 6.72 0.16
CA THR A 62 -12.33 5.36 0.10
C THR A 62 -12.14 4.89 -1.34
N ARG A 63 -11.34 3.84 -1.53
CA ARG A 63 -11.30 3.07 -2.77
C ARG A 63 -11.28 1.59 -2.48
N VAL A 64 -12.01 0.82 -3.27
CA VAL A 64 -11.99 -0.64 -3.20
C VAL A 64 -11.00 -1.18 -4.22
N VAL A 65 -10.15 -2.12 -3.80
CA VAL A 65 -9.29 -2.87 -4.71
C VAL A 65 -9.41 -4.37 -4.47
N PRO A 66 -9.31 -5.18 -5.54
CA PRO A 66 -9.31 -6.62 -5.39
C PRO A 66 -8.05 -7.10 -4.66
N SER A 67 -8.24 -7.98 -3.69
CA SER A 67 -7.22 -8.84 -3.12
C SER A 67 -7.14 -10.11 -3.96
N ARG A 68 -6.05 -10.25 -4.73
CA ARG A 68 -5.75 -11.49 -5.46
C ARG A 68 -5.62 -12.67 -4.49
N PRO A 69 -5.87 -13.93 -4.92
CA PRO A 69 -5.77 -15.11 -4.04
C PRO A 69 -4.45 -15.21 -3.26
N ALA A 70 -3.32 -14.92 -3.92
CA ALA A 70 -2.02 -14.88 -3.24
C ALA A 70 -1.93 -13.81 -2.14
N LEU A 71 -2.55 -12.63 -2.34
CA LEU A 71 -2.60 -11.59 -1.31
C LEU A 71 -3.54 -11.97 -0.17
N THR A 72 -4.69 -12.58 -0.48
CA THR A 72 -5.64 -13.09 0.51
C THR A 72 -4.95 -14.09 1.44
N GLY A 73 -4.23 -15.07 0.89
CA GLY A 73 -3.44 -16.02 1.68
C GLY A 73 -2.37 -15.34 2.54
N LEU A 74 -1.61 -14.39 1.98
CA LEU A 74 -0.60 -13.63 2.75
C LEU A 74 -1.20 -12.82 3.91
N LEU A 75 -2.39 -12.24 3.73
CA LEU A 75 -3.06 -11.47 4.77
C LEU A 75 -3.62 -12.37 5.87
N HIS A 76 -4.16 -13.55 5.54
CA HIS A 76 -4.56 -14.54 6.54
C HIS A 76 -3.36 -15.06 7.32
N ALA A 77 -2.29 -15.47 6.63
CA ALA A 77 -1.07 -15.94 7.29
C ALA A 77 -0.47 -14.88 8.24
N HIS A 78 -0.51 -13.60 7.84
CA HIS A 78 -0.09 -12.50 8.71
C HIS A 78 -0.98 -12.38 9.95
N LEU A 79 -2.30 -12.40 9.77
CA LEU A 79 -3.25 -12.29 10.88
C LEU A 79 -3.15 -13.45 11.85
N GLU A 80 -2.92 -14.67 11.36
CA GLU A 80 -2.71 -15.85 12.19
C GLU A 80 -1.41 -15.76 12.98
N SER A 81 -0.32 -15.34 12.32
CA SER A 81 1.01 -15.29 12.93
C SER A 81 1.19 -14.13 13.91
N PHE A 82 0.57 -12.98 13.64
CA PHE A 82 0.85 -11.72 14.35
C PHE A 82 -0.38 -11.07 14.98
N GLY A 83 -1.59 -11.53 14.66
CA GLY A 83 -2.82 -10.85 15.04
C GLY A 83 -2.94 -9.47 14.39
N ASN A 84 -3.60 -8.55 15.10
CA ASN A 84 -3.64 -7.13 14.76
C ASN A 84 -3.37 -6.28 16.00
N GLY A 85 -2.77 -5.11 15.79
CA GLY A 85 -2.43 -4.18 16.86
C GLY A 85 -3.59 -3.25 17.25
N PRO A 86 -3.33 -2.29 18.16
CA PRO A 86 -4.35 -1.34 18.63
C PRO A 86 -5.09 -0.64 17.49
N GLY A 87 -6.42 -0.57 17.60
CA GLY A 87 -7.29 -0.04 16.55
C GLY A 87 -7.35 -0.90 15.28
N GLY A 88 -6.99 -2.19 15.38
CA GLY A 88 -7.06 -3.14 14.29
C GLY A 88 -5.94 -3.02 13.25
N ARG A 89 -4.86 -2.26 13.51
CA ARG A 89 -3.76 -2.07 12.56
C ARG A 89 -3.08 -3.40 12.25
N LEU A 90 -2.88 -3.71 10.98
CA LEU A 90 -2.15 -4.91 10.57
C LEU A 90 -0.66 -4.77 10.80
N PHE A 91 -0.11 -3.58 10.54
CA PHE A 91 1.30 -3.30 10.71
C PHE A 91 1.47 -2.18 11.74
N GLY A 92 2.27 -2.45 12.76
CA GLY A 92 2.58 -1.50 13.83
C GLY A 92 4.09 -1.39 14.03
N GLY A 93 4.52 -0.25 14.57
CA GLY A 93 5.87 -0.12 15.10
C GLY A 93 6.05 -1.01 16.34
N VAL A 94 7.27 -1.48 16.57
CA VAL A 94 7.60 -2.35 17.71
C VAL A 94 7.30 -1.74 19.08
N ARG A 95 7.13 -0.41 19.16
CA ARG A 95 6.74 0.33 20.37
C ARG A 95 5.23 0.63 20.46
N GLY A 96 4.39 -0.09 19.70
CA GLY A 96 2.92 0.05 19.71
C GLY A 96 2.35 1.20 18.87
N GLY A 97 3.20 2.06 18.30
CA GLY A 97 2.82 3.18 17.43
C GLY A 97 2.61 2.80 15.96
N GLU A 98 2.46 3.82 15.11
CA GLU A 98 2.37 3.66 13.66
C GLU A 98 3.68 3.11 13.06
N LEU A 99 3.56 2.38 11.95
CA LEU A 99 4.71 1.90 11.20
C LEU A 99 5.39 3.08 10.49
N SER A 100 6.63 3.41 10.87
CA SER A 100 7.36 4.51 10.24
C SER A 100 7.82 4.18 8.81
N GLU A 101 7.88 5.21 7.95
CA GLU A 101 8.42 5.09 6.59
C GLU A 101 9.86 4.57 6.56
N SER A 102 10.69 5.06 7.47
CA SER A 102 12.08 4.61 7.60
C SER A 102 12.18 3.12 7.88
N THR A 103 11.22 2.55 8.63
CA THR A 103 11.19 1.12 8.95
C THR A 103 10.85 0.31 7.71
N TYR A 104 9.71 0.56 7.06
CA TYR A 104 9.33 -0.25 5.90
C TYR A 104 10.28 -0.05 4.71
N CYS A 105 10.87 1.14 4.52
CA CYS A 105 11.89 1.37 3.49
C CYS A 105 13.16 0.56 3.76
N ARG A 106 13.59 0.44 5.01
CA ARG A 106 14.76 -0.37 5.38
C ARG A 106 14.49 -1.85 5.18
N THR A 107 13.34 -2.33 5.61
CA THR A 107 12.90 -3.72 5.39
C THR A 107 12.84 -4.04 3.89
N TRP A 108 12.32 -3.12 3.07
CA TRP A 108 12.28 -3.29 1.62
C TRP A 108 13.67 -3.42 0.98
N ARG A 109 14.63 -2.56 1.37
CA ARG A 109 16.00 -2.67 0.85
C ARG A 109 16.65 -4.01 1.17
N ARG A 110 16.40 -4.54 2.38
CA ARG A 110 16.88 -5.88 2.78
C ARG A 110 16.21 -6.97 1.94
N ALA A 111 14.90 -6.91 1.78
CA ALA A 111 14.17 -7.87 0.94
C ALA A 111 14.69 -7.88 -0.51
N ARG A 112 14.99 -6.71 -1.10
CA ARG A 112 15.62 -6.64 -2.42
C ARG A 112 16.97 -7.35 -2.48
N ALA A 113 17.83 -7.13 -1.48
CA ALA A 113 19.15 -7.75 -1.44
C ALA A 113 19.11 -9.29 -1.29
N VAL A 114 18.03 -9.82 -0.71
CA VAL A 114 17.79 -11.26 -0.61
C VAL A 114 17.21 -11.84 -1.91
N ALA A 115 16.30 -11.11 -2.55
CA ALA A 115 15.53 -11.63 -3.69
C ALA A 115 16.18 -11.41 -5.06
N LEU A 116 17.08 -10.45 -5.20
CA LEU A 116 17.65 -10.03 -6.48
C LEU A 116 19.16 -10.30 -6.52
N ASN A 117 19.69 -10.53 -7.73
CA ASN A 117 21.13 -10.61 -7.94
C ASN A 117 21.81 -9.22 -7.72
N PRO A 118 23.13 -9.17 -7.51
CA PRO A 118 23.83 -7.91 -7.24
C PRO A 118 23.66 -6.82 -8.31
N VAL A 119 23.56 -7.21 -9.59
CA VAL A 119 23.37 -6.27 -10.71
C VAL A 119 21.99 -5.60 -10.61
N ASP A 120 20.96 -6.39 -10.35
CA ASP A 120 19.58 -5.90 -10.17
C ASP A 120 19.40 -5.09 -8.88
N VAL A 121 20.11 -5.45 -7.81
CA VAL A 121 20.13 -4.64 -6.58
C VAL A 121 20.69 -3.24 -6.85
N ALA A 122 21.77 -3.15 -7.63
CA ALA A 122 22.41 -1.89 -8.02
C ALA A 122 21.60 -1.08 -9.04
N SER A 123 20.69 -1.72 -9.77
CA SER A 123 19.85 -1.05 -10.76
C SER A 123 18.64 -0.31 -10.12
N PRO A 124 17.94 0.53 -10.89
CA PRO A 124 16.67 1.14 -10.46
C PRO A 124 15.52 0.15 -10.20
N LEU A 125 15.68 -1.15 -10.52
CA LEU A 125 14.62 -2.15 -10.44
C LEU A 125 14.02 -2.25 -9.03
N ALA A 126 12.74 -1.91 -8.90
CA ALA A 126 12.00 -1.98 -7.64
C ALA A 126 12.69 -1.24 -6.48
N ARG A 127 13.46 -0.19 -6.77
CA ARG A 127 14.32 0.52 -5.80
C ARG A 127 13.55 1.03 -4.58
N ARG A 128 12.31 1.46 -4.76
CA ARG A 128 11.43 2.00 -3.72
C ARG A 128 10.20 1.12 -3.53
N PRO A 129 9.61 1.08 -2.32
CA PRO A 129 8.33 0.41 -2.10
C PRO A 129 7.22 0.92 -3.04
N TYR A 130 7.24 2.22 -3.37
CA TYR A 130 6.28 2.84 -4.29
C TYR A 130 6.34 2.25 -5.71
N ASP A 131 7.50 1.75 -6.14
CA ASP A 131 7.67 1.16 -7.47
C ASP A 131 6.85 -0.14 -7.61
N LEU A 132 6.54 -0.83 -6.50
CA LEU A 132 5.63 -1.99 -6.50
C LEU A 132 4.20 -1.61 -6.89
N CYS A 133 3.76 -0.41 -6.52
CA CYS A 133 2.43 0.07 -6.87
C CYS A 133 2.37 0.43 -8.36
N HIS A 134 3.46 0.95 -8.94
CA HIS A 134 3.57 1.13 -10.38
C HIS A 134 3.61 -0.20 -11.13
N ALA A 135 4.44 -1.14 -10.67
CA ALA A 135 4.54 -2.46 -11.27
C ALA A 135 3.19 -3.20 -11.28
N ALA A 136 2.40 -3.05 -10.20
CA ALA A 136 1.04 -3.59 -10.13
C ALA A 136 0.13 -3.04 -11.24
N VAL A 137 0.15 -1.72 -11.44
CA VAL A 137 -0.64 -1.03 -12.48
C VAL A 137 -0.20 -1.49 -13.88
N SER A 138 1.10 -1.51 -14.14
CA SER A 138 1.65 -2.01 -15.40
C SER A 138 1.25 -3.47 -15.65
N THR A 139 1.28 -4.30 -14.61
CA THR A 139 0.86 -5.71 -14.70
C THR A 139 -0.62 -5.84 -15.06
N TRP A 140 -1.49 -5.00 -14.51
CA TRP A 140 -2.92 -5.01 -14.86
C TRP A 140 -3.17 -4.59 -16.31
N LEU A 141 -2.50 -3.53 -16.76
CA LEU A 141 -2.63 -3.06 -18.13
C LEU A 141 -2.13 -4.12 -19.13
N ASN A 142 -0.97 -4.73 -18.87
CA ASN A 142 -0.43 -5.79 -19.71
C ASN A 142 -1.29 -7.06 -19.71
N ALA A 143 -2.07 -7.29 -18.64
CA ALA A 143 -3.04 -8.39 -18.57
C ALA A 143 -4.39 -8.06 -19.24
N GLY A 144 -4.51 -6.92 -19.93
CA GLY A 144 -5.71 -6.53 -20.67
C GLY A 144 -6.82 -5.92 -19.80
N VAL A 145 -6.55 -5.54 -18.55
CA VAL A 145 -7.53 -4.83 -17.73
C VAL A 145 -7.79 -3.44 -18.34
N PRO A 146 -9.05 -3.06 -18.61
CA PRO A 146 -9.36 -1.77 -19.24
C PRO A 146 -8.76 -0.58 -18.47
N PRO A 147 -8.16 0.41 -19.17
CA PRO A 147 -7.54 1.58 -18.51
C PRO A 147 -8.49 2.34 -17.59
N THR A 148 -9.78 2.44 -17.93
CA THR A 148 -10.81 3.06 -17.10
C THR A 148 -11.02 2.32 -15.79
N GLN A 149 -11.02 0.99 -15.81
CA GLN A 149 -11.13 0.16 -14.61
C GLN A 149 -9.85 0.25 -13.76
N VAL A 150 -8.67 0.27 -14.37
CA VAL A 150 -7.40 0.51 -13.68
C VAL A 150 -7.41 1.88 -13.00
N ALA A 151 -7.86 2.93 -13.69
CA ALA A 151 -7.99 4.27 -13.14
C ALA A 151 -8.99 4.33 -11.97
N ALA A 152 -10.15 3.69 -12.11
CA ALA A 152 -11.15 3.61 -11.05
C ALA A 152 -10.57 2.95 -9.78
N ARG A 153 -9.85 1.83 -9.93
CA ARG A 153 -9.16 1.17 -8.80
C ARG A 153 -8.10 2.04 -8.14
N ARG A 154 -7.55 3.04 -8.83
CA ARG A 154 -6.50 3.95 -8.32
C ARG A 154 -7.06 5.24 -7.70
N ARG A 155 -8.30 5.59 -8.04
CA ARG A 155 -8.96 6.81 -7.60
C ARG A 155 -9.56 6.57 -6.22
N ILE A 156 -9.29 7.51 -5.32
CA ILE A 156 -10.05 7.64 -4.08
C ILE A 156 -11.34 8.41 -4.43
N ALA A 157 -12.50 7.85 -4.09
CA ALA A 157 -13.80 8.47 -4.30
C ALA A 157 -14.43 8.81 -2.95
N ALA A 158 -15.21 9.90 -2.88
CA ALA A 158 -16.03 10.16 -1.71
C ALA A 158 -16.90 8.94 -1.42
N ALA A 159 -16.95 8.51 -0.16
CA ALA A 159 -17.96 7.54 0.26
C ALA A 159 -19.32 8.08 -0.18
N LEU A 160 -20.09 7.27 -0.91
CA LEU A 160 -21.49 7.56 -1.14
C LEU A 160 -22.12 7.58 0.25
N GLY A 161 -22.42 8.77 0.76
CA GLY A 161 -23.19 8.92 1.98
C GLY A 161 -24.57 8.35 1.69
N GLU A 162 -24.90 7.22 2.32
CA GLU A 162 -26.30 6.83 2.44
C GLU A 162 -26.94 7.82 3.42
N GLY A 163 -27.94 8.55 2.92
CA GLY A 163 -28.75 9.50 3.67
C GLY A 163 -29.90 8.84 4.41
#